data_AF-A0AAJ2BQC0-F1
#
_entry.id   AF-A0AAJ2BQC0-F1
#
_cell.length_a   1.000
_cell.length_b   1.000
_cell.length_c   1.000
_cell.angle_alpha   90.00
_cell.angle_beta   90.00
_cell.angle_gamma   90.00
#
_symmetry.space_group_name_H-M   'P 1'
#
loop_
_entity.id
_entity.type
_entity.pdbx_description
1 polymer ?
#
loop_
_entity_poly.entity_id
_entity_poly.type
_entity_poly.pdbx_seq_one_letter_code
_entity_poly.pdbx_strand_id
1 'polypeptide(L)'
;MLDLGKPSHLRDIHAQIVEQGYFEFGANNPLRALGVAIDRHAKGVPISKPVSPALFYRASPATYGLLAWLDGDATNDLALDEEVAEAAQVEELDAALFLEQELHRRLFKNWEQSRLTILGYGPLELVDADQQLKKMGKFNTKVVGEIDMLFKTTTGDFLVCELKRQSDDQTIGQVCRYWGWVKECLAAERKVYGVVLAQEISASLRFAIKATDPSISFRELSLDVKLGQASR
;
A
#
# COMPACT_ATOMS: atom_id res chain seq x y z
N MET A 1 -26.12 25.21 5.32
CA MET A 1 -26.12 25.24 3.83
C MET A 1 -27.40 25.84 3.26
N LEU A 2 -28.59 25.49 3.76
CA LEU A 2 -29.84 26.17 3.36
C LEU A 2 -29.72 27.69 3.53
N ASP A 3 -29.22 28.16 4.69
CA ASP A 3 -28.97 29.59 4.96
C ASP A 3 -27.93 30.22 4.03
N LEU A 4 -26.99 29.42 3.52
CA LEU A 4 -25.96 29.90 2.59
C LEU A 4 -26.49 30.04 1.15
N GLY A 5 -27.53 29.28 0.79
CA GLY A 5 -28.25 29.38 -0.48
C GLY A 5 -27.46 29.00 -1.75
N LYS A 6 -26.18 28.62 -1.60
CA LYS A 6 -25.28 28.28 -2.72
C LYS A 6 -24.18 27.31 -2.28
N PRO A 7 -23.54 26.61 -3.23
CA PRO A 7 -22.34 25.84 -2.93
C PRO A 7 -21.30 26.71 -2.27
N SER A 8 -20.78 26.26 -1.15
CA SER A 8 -19.94 27.08 -0.27
C SER A 8 -18.70 26.33 0.15
N HIS A 9 -17.62 27.07 0.38
CA HIS A 9 -16.36 26.47 0.79
C HIS A 9 -16.47 25.94 2.23
N LEU A 10 -15.70 24.91 2.55
CA LEU A 10 -15.70 24.21 3.84
C LEU A 10 -15.48 25.15 5.04
N ARG A 11 -14.71 26.22 4.81
CA ARG A 11 -14.47 27.28 5.80
C ARG A 11 -15.74 28.07 6.14
N ASP A 12 -16.54 28.41 5.13
CA ASP A 12 -17.77 29.18 5.31
C ASP A 12 -18.86 28.32 5.95
N ILE A 13 -18.92 27.04 5.57
CA ILE A 13 -19.80 26.04 6.20
C ILE A 13 -19.45 25.88 7.68
N HIS A 14 -18.15 25.74 7.99
CA HIS A 14 -17.67 25.66 9.36
C HIS A 14 -18.00 26.92 10.17
N ALA A 15 -17.74 28.10 9.62
CA ALA A 15 -18.05 29.38 10.27
C ALA A 15 -19.54 29.47 10.60
N GLN A 16 -20.42 29.14 9.65
CA GLN A 16 -21.86 29.13 9.86
C GLN A 16 -22.28 28.14 10.96
N ILE A 17 -21.69 26.94 11.03
CA ILE A 17 -22.01 25.95 12.07
C ILE A 17 -21.69 26.50 13.47
N VAL A 18 -20.53 27.17 13.61
CA VAL A 18 -20.07 27.72 14.88
C VAL A 18 -20.88 28.97 15.26
N GLU A 19 -21.07 29.90 14.31
CA GLU A 19 -21.81 31.15 14.55
C GLU A 19 -23.28 30.92 14.92
N GLN A 20 -23.91 29.90 14.34
CA GLN A 20 -25.29 29.51 14.67
C GLN A 20 -25.38 28.61 15.92
N GLY A 21 -24.25 28.23 16.51
CA GLY A 21 -24.22 27.37 17.70
C GLY A 21 -24.70 25.94 17.44
N TYR A 22 -24.65 25.46 16.21
CA TYR A 22 -25.11 24.10 15.87
C TYR A 22 -24.17 23.02 16.40
N PHE A 23 -22.87 23.28 16.45
CA PHE A 23 -21.88 22.32 16.92
C PHE A 23 -20.57 23.01 17.32
N GLU A 24 -19.92 22.50 18.37
CA GLU A 24 -18.59 22.94 18.80
C GLU A 24 -17.55 21.86 18.46
N PHE A 25 -16.51 22.22 17.72
CA PHE A 25 -15.53 21.27 17.22
C PHE A 25 -14.39 21.06 18.22
N GLY A 26 -14.23 19.83 18.73
CA GLY A 26 -13.11 19.44 19.59
C GLY A 26 -11.90 18.83 18.86
N ALA A 27 -11.89 18.77 17.53
CA ALA A 27 -10.81 18.16 16.76
C ALA A 27 -9.61 19.09 16.59
N ASN A 28 -8.39 18.55 16.59
CA ASN A 28 -7.16 19.32 16.31
C ASN A 28 -7.18 20.03 14.94
N ASN A 29 -7.96 19.51 13.98
CA ASN A 29 -8.21 20.15 12.70
C ASN A 29 -9.71 20.05 12.35
N PRO A 30 -10.54 21.00 12.82
CA PRO A 30 -11.99 21.00 12.64
C PRO A 30 -12.43 20.95 11.17
N LEU A 31 -11.72 21.69 10.31
CA LEU A 31 -12.03 21.74 8.88
C LEU A 31 -11.82 20.37 8.23
N ARG A 32 -10.69 19.69 8.50
CA ARG A 32 -10.46 18.34 7.95
C ARG A 32 -11.54 17.36 8.43
N ALA A 33 -11.88 17.39 9.71
CA ALA A 33 -12.91 16.52 10.27
C ALA A 33 -14.28 16.77 9.62
N LEU A 34 -14.67 18.05 9.46
CA LEU A 34 -15.89 18.43 8.79
C LEU A 34 -15.90 18.01 7.32
N GLY A 35 -14.80 18.20 6.59
CA GLY A 35 -14.68 17.80 5.18
C GLY A 35 -14.91 16.31 4.99
N VAL A 36 -14.25 15.47 5.79
CA VAL A 36 -14.45 14.00 5.77
C VAL A 36 -15.90 13.63 6.10
N ALA A 37 -16.54 14.33 7.04
CA ALA A 37 -17.92 14.06 7.41
C ALA A 37 -18.92 14.44 6.30
N ILE A 38 -18.66 15.54 5.57
CA ILE A 38 -19.49 15.96 4.44
C ILE A 38 -19.25 15.04 3.24
N ASP A 39 -17.99 14.71 2.92
CA ASP A 39 -17.62 13.80 1.82
C ASP A 39 -18.36 12.44 1.94
N ARG A 40 -18.50 11.89 3.15
CA ARG A 40 -19.26 10.64 3.38
C ARG A 40 -20.74 10.74 3.04
N HIS A 41 -21.31 11.94 3.10
CA HIS A 41 -22.71 12.22 2.78
C HIS A 41 -22.85 12.94 1.43
N ALA A 42 -21.80 12.99 0.62
CA ALA A 42 -21.79 13.70 -0.65
C ALA A 42 -21.77 12.73 -1.84
N LYS A 43 -22.41 13.14 -2.95
CA LYS A 43 -22.16 12.60 -4.30
C LYS A 43 -21.01 13.34 -4.99
N GLY A 44 -20.40 12.72 -5.99
CA GLY A 44 -19.22 13.20 -6.70
C GLY A 44 -17.91 12.98 -5.94
N VAL A 45 -17.88 12.06 -4.96
CA VAL A 45 -16.71 11.86 -4.10
C VAL A 45 -16.38 10.36 -3.96
N PRO A 46 -15.23 9.90 -4.49
CA PRO A 46 -14.81 8.52 -4.31
C PRO A 46 -14.38 8.31 -2.84
N ILE A 47 -15.27 7.72 -2.04
CA ILE A 47 -15.05 7.45 -0.61
C ILE A 47 -15.41 6.00 -0.28
N SER A 48 -14.57 5.32 0.50
CA SER A 48 -14.71 3.88 0.77
C SER A 48 -15.93 3.49 1.61
N LYS A 49 -16.59 4.44 2.28
CA LYS A 49 -17.77 4.22 3.12
C LYS A 49 -18.77 5.38 2.97
N PRO A 50 -19.49 5.46 1.84
CA PRO A 50 -20.53 6.45 1.67
C PRO A 50 -21.71 6.13 2.59
N VAL A 51 -22.41 7.17 3.03
CA VAL A 51 -23.62 7.05 3.85
C VAL A 51 -24.82 7.39 2.98
N SER A 52 -25.82 6.52 3.03
CA SER A 52 -27.08 6.68 2.30
C SER A 52 -28.20 7.15 3.24
N PRO A 53 -29.05 8.10 2.82
CA PRO A 53 -28.98 8.83 1.54
C PRO A 53 -27.88 9.90 1.55
N ALA A 54 -27.26 10.13 0.39
CA ALA A 54 -26.39 11.29 0.20
C ALA A 54 -27.23 12.58 0.25
N LEU A 55 -26.74 13.58 0.96
CA LEU A 55 -27.40 14.88 1.16
C LEU A 55 -26.69 16.01 0.44
N PHE A 56 -25.41 15.83 0.16
CA PHE A 56 -24.54 16.86 -0.41
C PHE A 56 -24.01 16.44 -1.78
N TYR A 57 -23.37 17.37 -2.47
CA TYR A 57 -22.46 17.07 -3.56
C TYR A 57 -21.22 17.95 -3.45
N ARG A 58 -20.11 17.51 -4.04
CA ARG A 58 -18.88 18.30 -4.10
C ARG A 58 -18.81 19.05 -5.43
N ALA A 59 -18.96 20.37 -5.38
CA ALA A 59 -18.94 21.23 -6.56
C ALA A 59 -17.51 21.54 -7.05
N SER A 60 -16.56 21.59 -6.12
CA SER A 60 -15.12 21.79 -6.39
C SER A 60 -14.31 21.40 -5.14
N PRO A 61 -12.97 21.40 -5.16
CA PRO A 61 -12.17 21.07 -3.98
C PRO A 61 -12.61 21.88 -2.74
N ALA A 62 -12.98 21.16 -1.68
CA ALA A 62 -13.49 21.70 -0.42
C ALA A 62 -14.73 22.62 -0.55
N THR A 63 -15.50 22.53 -1.64
CA THR A 63 -16.73 23.30 -1.86
C THR A 63 -17.90 22.35 -2.06
N TYR A 64 -18.97 22.57 -1.29
CA TYR A 64 -20.08 21.63 -1.19
C TYR A 64 -21.42 22.34 -1.33
N GLY A 65 -22.37 21.66 -1.98
CA GLY A 65 -23.76 22.09 -2.07
C GLY A 65 -24.73 21.01 -1.62
N LEU A 66 -26.02 21.35 -1.51
CA LEU A 66 -27.07 20.38 -1.24
C LEU A 66 -27.42 19.64 -2.52
N LEU A 67 -27.53 18.31 -2.44
CA LEU A 67 -27.89 17.49 -3.61
C LEU A 67 -29.27 17.90 -4.19
N ALA A 68 -30.18 18.37 -3.33
CA ALA A 68 -31.48 18.91 -3.72
C ALA A 68 -31.42 20.19 -4.59
N TRP A 69 -30.25 20.82 -4.74
CA TRP A 69 -30.07 21.96 -5.65
C TRP A 69 -29.78 21.54 -7.09
N LEU A 70 -29.48 20.27 -7.32
CA LEU A 70 -29.20 19.74 -8.65
C LEU A 70 -30.48 19.24 -9.32
N ASP A 71 -30.50 19.34 -10.64
CA ASP A 71 -31.48 18.63 -11.46
C ASP A 71 -31.03 17.18 -11.73
N GLY A 72 -31.86 16.44 -12.46
CA GLY A 72 -31.60 15.04 -12.79
C GLY A 72 -30.33 14.85 -13.62
N ASP A 73 -30.04 15.78 -14.54
CA ASP A 73 -28.89 15.71 -15.43
C ASP A 73 -27.59 15.96 -14.67
N ALA A 74 -27.52 17.02 -13.85
CA ALA A 74 -26.36 17.30 -13.02
C ALA A 74 -26.12 16.22 -11.95
N THR A 75 -27.18 15.55 -11.48
CA THR A 75 -27.04 14.40 -10.57
C THR A 75 -26.44 13.18 -11.27
N ASN A 76 -26.77 12.97 -12.55
CA ASN A 76 -26.22 11.88 -13.35
C ASN A 76 -24.75 12.14 -13.71
N ASP A 77 -24.40 13.37 -14.05
CA ASP A 77 -23.00 13.76 -14.34
C ASP A 77 -22.09 13.44 -13.14
N LEU A 78 -22.53 13.73 -11.92
CA LEU A 78 -21.77 13.39 -10.70
C LEU A 78 -21.62 11.88 -10.48
N ALA A 79 -22.62 11.08 -10.89
CA ALA A 79 -22.52 9.62 -10.80
C ALA A 79 -21.51 9.07 -11.82
N LEU A 80 -21.49 9.64 -13.04
CA LEU A 80 -20.49 9.30 -14.05
C LEU A 80 -19.07 9.67 -13.58
N ASP A 81 -18.89 10.83 -12.95
CA ASP A 81 -17.58 11.23 -12.39
C ASP A 81 -17.10 10.27 -11.28
N GLU A 82 -18.00 9.77 -10.44
CA GLU A 82 -17.67 8.75 -9.43
C GLU A 82 -17.24 7.43 -10.07
N GLU A 83 -17.99 6.94 -11.06
CA GLU A 83 -17.65 5.70 -11.78
C GLU A 83 -16.29 5.81 -12.46
N VAL A 84 -15.98 6.94 -13.11
CA VAL A 84 -14.68 7.20 -13.74
C VAL A 84 -13.57 7.21 -12.70
N ALA A 85 -13.78 7.86 -11.55
CA ALA A 85 -12.77 7.92 -10.49
C ALA A 85 -12.52 6.55 -9.84
N GLU A 86 -13.56 5.74 -9.65
CA GLU A 86 -13.44 4.37 -9.14
C GLU A 86 -12.69 3.48 -10.14
N ALA A 87 -13.04 3.57 -11.43
CA ALA A 87 -12.34 2.83 -12.49
C ALA A 87 -10.84 3.18 -12.53
N ALA A 88 -10.48 4.47 -12.41
CA ALA A 88 -9.10 4.90 -12.37
C ALA A 88 -8.34 4.37 -11.13
N GLN A 89 -8.99 4.31 -9.96
CA GLN A 89 -8.38 3.72 -8.76
C GLN A 89 -8.15 2.22 -8.89
N VAL A 90 -9.10 1.50 -9.49
CA VAL A 90 -8.96 0.06 -9.77
C VAL A 90 -7.80 -0.16 -10.74
N GLU A 91 -7.69 0.63 -11.79
CA GLU A 91 -6.59 0.53 -12.76
C GLU A 91 -5.22 0.84 -12.12
N GLU A 92 -5.14 1.84 -11.24
CA GLU A 92 -3.91 2.15 -10.49
C GLU A 92 -3.52 1.00 -9.55
N LEU A 93 -4.48 0.39 -8.85
CA LEU A 93 -4.24 -0.76 -7.98
C LEU A 93 -3.77 -1.98 -8.77
N ASP A 94 -4.40 -2.27 -9.91
CA ASP A 94 -4.02 -3.35 -10.81
C ASP A 94 -2.61 -3.14 -11.37
N ALA A 95 -2.27 -1.91 -11.77
CA ALA A 95 -0.92 -1.56 -12.22
C ALA A 95 0.13 -1.75 -11.11
N ALA A 96 -0.19 -1.36 -9.87
CA ALA A 96 0.69 -1.56 -8.72
C ALA A 96 0.91 -3.05 -8.43
N LEU A 97 -0.15 -3.85 -8.43
CA LEU A 97 -0.08 -5.29 -8.23
C LEU A 97 0.73 -5.98 -9.34
N PHE A 98 0.49 -5.60 -10.60
CA PHE A 98 1.24 -6.12 -11.74
C PHE A 98 2.74 -5.84 -11.61
N LEU A 99 3.11 -4.63 -11.20
CA LEU A 99 4.50 -4.24 -11.01
C LEU A 99 5.18 -5.04 -9.90
N GLU A 100 4.50 -5.29 -8.77
CA GLU A 100 5.03 -6.16 -7.71
C GLU A 100 5.26 -7.59 -8.17
N GLN A 101 4.33 -8.16 -8.96
CA GLN A 101 4.51 -9.49 -9.56
C GLN A 101 5.71 -9.53 -10.52
N GLU A 102 5.94 -8.47 -11.29
CA GLU A 102 7.09 -8.38 -12.19
C GLU A 102 8.42 -8.21 -11.42
N LEU A 103 8.44 -7.43 -10.34
CA LEU A 103 9.60 -7.35 -9.43
C LEU A 103 9.95 -8.73 -8.88
N HIS A 104 8.95 -9.47 -8.39
CA HIS A 104 9.12 -10.82 -7.88
C HIS A 104 9.69 -11.76 -8.95
N ARG A 105 9.10 -11.76 -10.16
CA ARG A 105 9.56 -12.56 -11.29
C ARG A 105 11.01 -12.26 -11.65
N ARG A 106 11.40 -10.98 -11.66
CA ARG A 106 12.77 -10.55 -11.95
C ARG A 106 13.75 -10.97 -10.87
N LEU A 107 13.38 -10.84 -9.59
CA LEU A 107 14.23 -11.31 -8.51
C LEU A 107 14.44 -12.83 -8.59
N PHE A 108 13.38 -13.59 -8.86
CA PHE A 108 13.48 -15.03 -9.05
C PHE A 108 14.45 -15.41 -10.19
N LYS A 109 14.35 -14.74 -11.35
CA LYS A 109 15.31 -14.92 -12.45
C LYS A 109 16.73 -14.55 -12.08
N ASN A 110 16.92 -13.46 -11.34
CA ASN A 110 18.23 -13.04 -10.85
C ASN A 110 18.84 -14.08 -9.90
N TRP A 111 18.00 -14.71 -9.07
CA TRP A 111 18.40 -15.85 -8.26
C TRP A 111 18.82 -17.06 -9.11
N GLU A 112 18.07 -17.40 -10.17
CA GLU A 112 18.43 -18.50 -11.08
C GLU A 112 19.81 -18.27 -11.73
N GLN A 113 20.15 -17.03 -12.04
CA GLN A 113 21.40 -16.65 -12.72
C GLN A 113 22.60 -16.49 -11.79
N SER A 114 22.39 -15.89 -10.61
CA SER A 114 23.48 -15.42 -9.74
C SER A 114 23.46 -15.99 -8.33
N ARG A 115 22.42 -16.75 -7.99
CA ARG A 115 22.11 -17.19 -6.61
C ARG A 115 22.07 -16.03 -5.61
N LEU A 116 21.79 -14.82 -6.09
CA LEU A 116 21.72 -13.56 -5.33
C LEU A 116 22.95 -13.33 -4.41
N THR A 117 24.14 -13.70 -4.89
CA THR A 117 25.40 -13.50 -4.15
C THR A 117 25.65 -12.03 -3.74
N ILE A 118 25.08 -11.08 -4.48
CA ILE A 118 25.09 -9.64 -4.15
C ILE A 118 24.48 -9.32 -2.78
N LEU A 119 23.65 -10.21 -2.23
CA LEU A 119 23.11 -10.06 -0.88
C LEU A 119 24.16 -10.28 0.21
N GLY A 120 25.35 -10.80 -0.12
CA GLY A 120 26.47 -10.91 0.82
C GLY A 120 26.39 -12.12 1.76
N TYR A 121 25.50 -13.08 1.49
CA TYR A 121 25.33 -14.32 2.26
C TYR A 121 25.92 -15.56 1.56
N GLY A 122 26.72 -15.35 0.52
CA GLY A 122 27.13 -16.41 -0.42
C GLY A 122 26.01 -16.79 -1.39
N PRO A 123 26.20 -17.86 -2.19
CA PRO A 123 25.14 -18.37 -3.06
C PRO A 123 23.98 -18.92 -2.22
N LEU A 124 22.78 -18.45 -2.50
CA LEU A 124 21.57 -18.82 -1.79
C LEU A 124 20.84 -19.99 -2.44
N GLU A 125 20.40 -20.95 -1.63
CA GLU A 125 19.62 -22.11 -2.08
C GLU A 125 18.18 -22.03 -1.55
N LEU A 126 17.18 -22.40 -2.36
CA LEU A 126 15.79 -22.42 -1.91
C LEU A 126 15.56 -23.50 -0.84
N VAL A 127 14.86 -23.14 0.24
CA VAL A 127 14.32 -24.12 1.20
C VAL A 127 13.15 -24.87 0.57
N ASP A 128 13.16 -26.21 0.55
CA ASP A 128 12.09 -26.98 -0.12
C ASP A 128 11.93 -26.53 -1.59
N ALA A 129 12.99 -26.73 -2.37
CA ALA A 129 13.06 -26.26 -3.76
C ALA A 129 11.88 -26.80 -4.61
N ASP A 130 11.45 -28.04 -4.38
CA ASP A 130 10.32 -28.64 -5.11
C ASP A 130 9.01 -27.88 -4.90
N GLN A 131 8.77 -27.35 -3.70
CA GLN A 131 7.63 -26.49 -3.41
C GLN A 131 7.82 -25.11 -4.03
N GLN A 132 8.95 -24.46 -3.75
CA GLN A 132 9.15 -23.05 -4.12
C GLN A 132 9.25 -22.87 -5.65
N LEU A 133 9.91 -23.78 -6.37
CA LEU A 133 10.04 -23.69 -7.84
C LEU A 133 8.68 -23.69 -8.55
N LYS A 134 7.68 -24.44 -8.02
CA LYS A 134 6.30 -24.45 -8.56
C LYS A 134 5.58 -23.11 -8.39
N LYS A 135 6.09 -22.24 -7.52
CA LYS A 135 5.51 -20.94 -7.18
C LYS A 135 6.50 -19.79 -7.40
N MET A 136 7.44 -19.93 -8.35
CA MET A 136 8.45 -18.91 -8.66
C MET A 136 9.21 -18.43 -7.41
N GLY A 137 9.59 -19.34 -6.53
CA GLY A 137 10.34 -19.03 -5.32
C GLY A 137 9.51 -18.77 -4.07
N LYS A 138 8.17 -18.76 -4.12
CA LYS A 138 7.35 -18.48 -2.93
C LYS A 138 7.25 -19.66 -1.98
N PHE A 139 7.40 -19.39 -0.68
CA PHE A 139 7.33 -20.38 0.39
C PHE A 139 6.07 -20.20 1.24
N ASN A 140 5.20 -21.22 1.26
CA ASN A 140 3.96 -21.14 2.01
C ASN A 140 4.14 -21.75 3.42
N THR A 141 4.12 -20.89 4.44
CA THR A 141 4.29 -21.31 5.84
C THR A 141 3.11 -22.10 6.40
N LYS A 142 1.95 -22.09 5.71
CA LYS A 142 0.65 -22.62 6.16
C LYS A 142 0.05 -21.96 7.41
N VAL A 143 0.80 -21.10 8.09
CA VAL A 143 0.41 -20.50 9.37
C VAL A 143 0.40 -18.97 9.29
N VAL A 144 1.51 -18.37 8.87
CA VAL A 144 1.74 -16.92 9.01
C VAL A 144 1.66 -16.14 7.70
N GLY A 145 1.46 -16.85 6.58
CA GLY A 145 1.38 -16.29 5.23
C GLY A 145 2.30 -17.00 4.24
N GLU A 146 2.52 -16.35 3.10
CA GLU A 146 3.43 -16.81 2.05
C GLU A 146 4.62 -15.85 1.99
N ILE A 147 5.82 -16.38 2.24
CA ILE A 147 7.08 -15.64 2.13
C ILE A 147 7.42 -15.55 0.64
N ASP A 148 7.79 -14.37 0.16
CA ASP A 148 8.16 -14.22 -1.26
C ASP A 148 9.31 -15.14 -1.65
N MET A 149 10.41 -15.16 -0.89
CA MET A 149 11.45 -16.18 -1.06
C MET A 149 12.10 -16.59 0.26
N LEU A 150 12.29 -17.89 0.48
CA LEU A 150 13.00 -18.42 1.64
C LEU A 150 14.24 -19.21 1.21
N PHE A 151 15.40 -18.80 1.74
CA PHE A 151 16.68 -19.38 1.37
C PHE A 151 17.44 -20.01 2.54
N LYS A 152 18.35 -20.91 2.20
CA LYS A 152 19.51 -21.32 3.00
C LYS A 152 20.77 -20.64 2.48
N THR A 153 21.61 -20.21 3.40
CA THR A 153 22.98 -19.76 3.13
C THR A 153 23.93 -20.96 3.05
N THR A 154 25.17 -20.73 2.62
CA THR A 154 26.23 -21.75 2.62
C THR A 154 26.59 -22.26 4.01
N THR A 155 26.32 -21.47 5.06
CA THR A 155 26.51 -21.87 6.47
C THR A 155 25.33 -22.68 7.02
N GLY A 156 24.26 -22.86 6.22
CA GLY A 156 23.03 -23.54 6.62
C GLY A 156 22.04 -22.64 7.37
N ASP A 157 22.38 -21.36 7.57
CA ASP A 157 21.48 -20.34 8.14
C ASP A 157 20.34 -20.03 7.16
N PHE A 158 19.32 -19.33 7.64
CA PHE A 158 18.13 -18.99 6.85
C PHE A 158 18.10 -17.51 6.48
N LEU A 159 17.60 -17.20 5.29
CA LEU A 159 17.30 -15.83 4.86
C LEU A 159 15.85 -15.74 4.38
N VAL A 160 15.06 -14.95 5.10
CA VAL A 160 13.70 -14.55 4.73
C VAL A 160 13.80 -13.32 3.83
N CYS A 161 13.22 -13.39 2.63
CA CYS A 161 13.21 -12.31 1.66
C CYS A 161 11.77 -11.89 1.36
N GLU A 162 11.46 -10.63 1.61
CA GLU A 162 10.16 -10.00 1.30
C GLU A 162 10.38 -8.89 0.26
N LEU A 163 9.50 -8.78 -0.73
CA LEU A 163 9.56 -7.75 -1.76
C LEU A 163 8.41 -6.77 -1.61
N LYS A 164 8.70 -5.49 -1.85
CA LYS A 164 7.68 -4.44 -1.98
C LYS A 164 8.04 -3.46 -3.08
N ARG A 165 7.04 -2.85 -3.71
CA ARG A 165 7.30 -1.63 -4.50
C ARG A 165 7.60 -0.46 -3.57
N GLN A 166 6.62 -0.14 -2.72
CA GLN A 166 6.72 0.87 -1.68
C GLN A 166 6.57 0.20 -0.33
N SER A 167 7.54 0.43 0.53
CA SER A 167 7.56 -0.23 1.83
C SER A 167 6.85 0.64 2.88
N ASP A 168 5.87 0.03 3.55
CA ASP A 168 5.05 0.62 4.60
C ASP A 168 5.25 -0.10 5.94
N ASP A 169 4.60 0.38 7.01
CA ASP A 169 4.73 -0.25 8.32
C ASP A 169 4.16 -1.68 8.35
N GLN A 170 3.23 -2.03 7.45
CA GLN A 170 2.74 -3.41 7.33
C GLN A 170 3.85 -4.38 6.91
N THR A 171 4.79 -3.90 6.09
CA THR A 171 5.95 -4.66 5.63
C THR A 171 6.84 -5.10 6.80
N ILE A 172 7.02 -4.26 7.82
CA ILE A 172 7.78 -4.61 9.04
C ILE A 172 7.08 -5.75 9.78
N GLY A 173 5.76 -5.66 9.95
CA GLY A 173 4.97 -6.71 10.58
C GLY A 173 5.03 -8.04 9.83
N GLN A 174 5.03 -8.00 8.50
CA GLN A 174 5.15 -9.19 7.66
C GLN A 174 6.53 -9.85 7.82
N VAL A 175 7.63 -9.12 7.60
CA VAL A 175 8.97 -9.70 7.70
C VAL A 175 9.27 -10.22 9.12
N CYS A 176 8.85 -9.51 10.17
CA CYS A 176 9.04 -9.96 11.55
C CYS A 176 8.29 -11.27 11.84
N ARG A 177 7.07 -11.42 11.31
CA ARG A 177 6.26 -12.63 11.49
C ARG A 177 6.88 -13.82 10.76
N TYR A 178 7.35 -13.62 9.54
CA TYR A 178 8.03 -14.66 8.77
C TYR A 178 9.36 -15.06 9.40
N TRP A 179 10.16 -14.07 9.81
CA TRP A 179 11.41 -14.28 10.53
C TRP A 179 11.19 -15.10 11.80
N GLY A 180 10.21 -14.72 12.62
CA GLY A 180 9.90 -15.43 13.86
C GLY A 180 9.42 -16.86 13.62
N TRP A 181 8.56 -17.06 12.63
CA TRP A 181 8.10 -18.41 12.26
C TRP A 181 9.25 -19.30 11.77
N VAL A 182 10.15 -18.78 10.93
CA VAL A 182 11.33 -19.53 10.48
C VAL A 182 12.26 -19.85 11.66
N LYS A 183 12.44 -18.89 12.58
CA LYS A 183 13.27 -19.08 13.77
C LYS A 183 12.75 -20.21 14.65
N GLU A 184 11.45 -20.22 14.90
CA GLU A 184 10.78 -21.21 15.75
C GLU A 184 10.68 -22.58 15.08
N CYS A 185 10.26 -22.63 13.80
CA CYS A 185 9.86 -23.87 13.16
C CYS A 185 10.96 -24.56 12.36
N LEU A 186 11.97 -23.82 11.86
CA LEU A 186 12.96 -24.34 10.91
C LEU A 186 14.41 -24.20 11.38
N ALA A 187 14.71 -23.14 12.14
CA ALA A 187 16.09 -22.73 12.34
C ALA A 187 16.83 -23.50 13.43
N ALA A 188 16.13 -24.02 14.46
CA ALA A 188 16.79 -24.54 15.67
C ALA A 188 17.89 -23.56 16.15
N GLU A 189 19.13 -24.03 16.29
CA GLU A 189 20.29 -23.21 16.69
C GLU A 189 20.87 -22.34 15.57
N ARG A 190 20.41 -22.49 14.34
CA ARG A 190 20.90 -21.71 13.20
C ARG A 190 20.39 -20.27 13.24
N LYS A 191 21.10 -19.37 12.56
CA LYS A 191 20.71 -17.98 12.44
C LYS A 191 19.60 -17.83 11.42
N VAL A 192 18.78 -16.81 11.61
CA VAL A 192 17.77 -16.37 10.66
C VAL A 192 18.05 -14.90 10.37
N TYR A 193 18.11 -14.55 9.10
CA TYR A 193 18.23 -13.19 8.62
C TYR A 193 16.93 -12.79 7.94
N GLY A 194 16.60 -11.50 7.99
CA GLY A 194 15.51 -10.92 7.22
C GLY A 194 16.05 -9.87 6.25
N VAL A 195 15.56 -9.89 5.02
CA VAL A 195 15.79 -8.80 4.07
C VAL A 195 14.48 -8.38 3.43
N VAL A 196 14.20 -7.09 3.51
CA VAL A 196 13.14 -6.45 2.72
C VAL A 196 13.79 -5.77 1.53
N LEU A 197 13.37 -6.15 0.32
CA LEU A 197 13.80 -5.55 -0.93
C LEU A 197 12.70 -4.61 -1.43
N ALA A 198 12.98 -3.30 -1.45
CA ALA A 198 11.99 -2.29 -1.82
C ALA A 198 12.55 -1.26 -2.81
N GLN A 199 11.75 -0.79 -3.77
CA GLN A 199 12.20 0.31 -4.65
C GLN A 199 12.37 1.61 -3.87
N GLU A 200 11.47 1.86 -2.91
CA GLU A 200 11.51 3.04 -2.07
C GLU A 200 11.45 2.65 -0.59
N ILE A 201 12.37 3.21 0.19
CA ILE A 201 12.43 3.05 1.64
C ILE A 201 12.22 4.42 2.29
N SER A 202 11.03 4.61 2.86
CA SER A 202 10.63 5.87 3.51
C SER A 202 11.46 6.13 4.78
N ALA A 203 11.56 7.41 5.17
CA ALA A 203 12.30 7.80 6.37
C ALA A 203 11.70 7.19 7.65
N SER A 204 10.37 7.13 7.76
CA SER A 204 9.68 6.48 8.88
C SER A 204 10.06 5.00 9.00
N LEU A 205 10.15 4.29 7.88
CA LEU A 205 10.49 2.88 7.87
C LEU A 205 11.95 2.62 8.27
N ARG A 206 12.86 3.53 7.89
CA ARG A 206 14.26 3.51 8.36
C ARG A 206 14.38 3.69 9.87
N PHE A 207 13.41 4.33 10.53
CA PHE A 207 13.33 4.36 11.99
C PHE A 207 12.68 3.11 12.55
N ALA A 208 11.59 2.63 11.95
CA ALA A 208 10.88 1.44 12.41
C ALA A 208 11.78 0.20 12.46
N ILE A 209 12.61 -0.01 11.43
CA ILE A 209 13.53 -1.16 11.39
C ILE A 209 14.57 -1.14 12.51
N LYS A 210 14.95 0.03 13.03
CA LYS A 210 15.91 0.11 14.15
C LYS A 210 15.35 -0.50 15.45
N ALA A 211 14.03 -0.64 15.53
CA ALA A 211 13.34 -1.28 16.64
C ALA A 211 13.12 -2.79 16.45
N THR A 212 13.48 -3.37 15.29
CA THR A 212 13.34 -4.81 15.01
C THR A 212 14.63 -5.58 15.36
N ASP A 213 14.61 -6.91 15.19
CA ASP A 213 15.80 -7.74 15.37
C ASP A 213 16.96 -7.24 14.47
N PRO A 214 18.20 -7.13 14.97
CA PRO A 214 19.35 -6.63 14.20
C PRO A 214 19.69 -7.44 12.95
N SER A 215 19.20 -8.67 12.82
CA SER A 215 19.36 -9.52 11.63
C SER A 215 18.37 -9.19 10.50
N ILE A 216 17.42 -8.28 10.74
CA ILE A 216 16.49 -7.77 9.74
C ILE A 216 17.07 -6.51 9.11
N SER A 217 17.14 -6.49 7.78
CA SER A 217 17.72 -5.40 6.99
C SER A 217 16.79 -4.99 5.86
N PHE A 218 16.95 -3.76 5.38
CA PHE A 218 16.28 -3.28 4.17
C PHE A 218 17.32 -2.99 3.11
N ARG A 219 17.01 -3.32 1.86
CA ARG A 219 17.82 -2.95 0.71
C ARG A 219 16.96 -2.36 -0.38
N GLU A 220 17.50 -1.33 -0.98
CA GLU A 220 16.89 -0.69 -2.12
C GLU A 220 17.04 -1.59 -3.35
N LEU A 221 15.96 -1.73 -4.11
CA LEU A 221 15.89 -2.53 -5.32
C LEU A 221 15.63 -1.59 -6.51
N SER A 222 16.60 -1.45 -7.40
CA SER A 222 16.44 -0.68 -8.64
C SER A 222 16.13 -1.59 -9.82
N LEU A 223 15.28 -1.11 -10.74
CA LEU A 223 15.04 -1.76 -12.02
C LEU A 223 15.86 -1.07 -13.11
N ASP A 224 16.82 -1.78 -13.68
CA ASP A 224 17.53 -1.32 -14.87
C ASP A 224 16.79 -1.70 -16.16
N VAL A 225 16.57 -0.71 -17.04
CA VAL A 225 16.10 -0.93 -18.40
C VAL A 225 17.32 -1.02 -19.32
N LYS A 226 17.44 -2.13 -20.04
CA LYS A 226 18.47 -2.32 -21.07
C LYS A 226 17.81 -2.26 -22.44
N LEU A 227 18.38 -1.47 -23.35
CA LEU A 227 17.96 -1.43 -24.75
C LEU A 227 18.64 -2.55 -25.53
N GLY A 228 17.87 -3.21 -26.40
CA GLY A 228 18.40 -4.18 -27.37
C GLY A 228 19.15 -3.48 -28.50
N GLN A 229 19.85 -4.26 -29.32
CA GLN A 229 20.42 -3.74 -30.56
C GLN A 229 19.30 -3.32 -31.51
N ALA A 230 19.49 -2.18 -32.18
CA ALA A 230 18.57 -1.74 -33.22
C ALA A 230 18.60 -2.72 -34.39
N SER A 231 17.47 -3.32 -34.72
CA SER A 231 17.29 -4.07 -35.96
C SER A 231 17.10 -3.09 -37.12
N ARG A 232 17.92 -3.24 -38.16
CA ARG A 232 17.69 -2.68 -39.49
C ARG A 232 17.17 -3.77 -40.41
#